data_AF-A0A816NN78-F1
#
_entry.id   AF-A0A816NN78-F1
#
_cell.length_a   1.000
_cell.length_b   1.000
_cell.length_c   1.000
_cell.angle_alpha   90.00
_cell.angle_beta   90.00
_cell.angle_gamma   90.00
#
_symmetry.space_group_name_H-M   'P 1'
#
loop_
_entity.id
_entity.type
_entity.pdbx_description
1 polymer ?
#
loop_
_entity_poly.entity_id
_entity_poly.type
_entity_poly.pdbx_seq_one_letter_code
_entity_poly.pdbx_strand_id
1 'polypeptide(L)'
;MFMLCLWHSPRSPTVHQLFGNISEDLSYLIRNGIDIDINSFGSIHFDIFIQGICADGPGQSKVTEMVSHNGYYACRVCEIEGQYSAVAGTCTYAWSSYELTDPPFRTKDKYEICLQQVEHLKKTNNKNINIRGIKGISPLNHLIFIPTQAVYDYMHLCLEVSLCKP
;
A
#
# COMPACT_ATOMS: atom_id res chain seq x y z
N MET A 1 -2.49 -18.41 11.28
CA MET A 1 -2.28 -17.88 9.91
C MET A 1 -3.30 -18.55 9.01
N PHE A 2 -4.20 -17.78 8.39
CA PHE A 2 -5.19 -18.29 7.43
C PHE A 2 -4.79 -17.87 6.02
N MET A 3 -4.85 -18.79 5.06
CA MET A 3 -4.62 -18.47 3.66
C MET A 3 -5.93 -18.01 3.03
N LEU A 4 -5.99 -16.73 2.63
CA LEU A 4 -7.20 -16.14 2.02
C LEU A 4 -7.24 -16.31 0.51
N CYS A 5 -6.09 -16.31 -0.16
CA CYS A 5 -6.01 -16.38 -1.62
C CYS A 5 -4.72 -17.07 -2.06
N LEU A 6 -4.81 -17.83 -3.14
CA LEU A 6 -3.66 -18.37 -3.88
C LEU A 6 -3.84 -18.00 -5.35
N TRP A 7 -2.79 -17.43 -5.95
CA TRP A 7 -2.77 -17.12 -7.37
C TRP A 7 -1.71 -17.95 -8.08
N HIS A 8 -2.07 -18.58 -9.19
CA HIS A 8 -1.15 -19.34 -10.01
C HIS A 8 -1.31 -18.97 -11.48
N SER A 9 -0.34 -18.23 -12.02
CA SER A 9 -0.25 -17.87 -13.43
C SER A 9 1.17 -17.39 -13.75
N PRO A 10 1.65 -17.54 -15.01
CA PRO A 10 2.90 -16.91 -15.44
C PRO A 10 2.88 -15.38 -15.34
N ARG A 11 1.69 -14.77 -15.29
CA ARG A 11 1.51 -13.32 -15.12
C ARG A 11 1.07 -13.00 -13.69
N SER A 12 1.69 -11.96 -13.14
CA SER A 12 1.25 -11.35 -11.89
C SER A 12 -0.20 -10.85 -11.99
N PRO A 13 -1.06 -11.11 -10.99
CA PRO A 13 -2.44 -10.60 -11.00
C PRO A 13 -2.43 -9.08 -10.84
N THR A 14 -3.47 -8.38 -11.30
CA THR A 14 -3.72 -7.01 -10.85
C THR A 14 -4.23 -7.01 -9.40
N VAL A 15 -4.12 -5.88 -8.70
CA VAL A 15 -4.66 -5.79 -7.33
C VAL A 15 -6.18 -6.03 -7.30
N HIS A 16 -6.89 -5.57 -8.33
CA HIS A 16 -8.33 -5.76 -8.47
C HIS A 16 -8.71 -7.22 -8.71
N GLN A 17 -7.90 -7.96 -9.47
CA GLN A 17 -8.09 -9.41 -9.63
C GLN A 17 -7.87 -10.16 -8.32
N LEU A 18 -6.92 -9.70 -7.50
CA LEU A 18 -6.56 -10.38 -6.26
C LEU A 18 -7.54 -10.08 -5.10
N PHE A 19 -7.95 -8.81 -4.96
CA PHE A 19 -8.72 -8.35 -3.79
C PHE A 19 -10.14 -7.88 -4.11
N GLY A 20 -10.53 -7.78 -5.37
CA GLY A 20 -11.85 -7.24 -5.76
C GLY A 20 -12.99 -7.96 -5.04
N ASN A 21 -13.06 -9.29 -5.15
CA ASN A 21 -14.11 -10.08 -4.50
C ASN A 21 -13.94 -10.14 -2.98
N ILE A 22 -12.70 -10.30 -2.50
CA ILE A 22 -12.40 -10.46 -1.07
C ILE A 22 -12.68 -9.17 -0.28
N SER A 23 -12.63 -8.00 -0.92
CA SER A 23 -12.82 -6.72 -0.23
C SER A 23 -14.21 -6.57 0.41
N GLU A 24 -15.25 -7.14 -0.20
CA GLU A 24 -16.60 -7.14 0.37
C GLU A 24 -16.72 -8.14 1.53
N ASP A 25 -16.12 -9.32 1.41
CA ASP A 25 -16.08 -10.30 2.51
C ASP A 25 -15.32 -9.75 3.72
N LEU A 26 -14.19 -9.07 3.49
CA LEU A 26 -13.45 -8.38 4.55
C LEU A 26 -14.27 -7.23 5.16
N SER A 27 -14.96 -6.43 4.34
CA SER A 27 -15.88 -5.41 4.83
C SER A 27 -16.97 -5.99 5.72
N TYR A 28 -17.55 -7.13 5.32
CA TYR A 28 -18.55 -7.83 6.11
C TYR A 28 -17.97 -8.31 7.44
N LEU A 29 -16.82 -8.97 7.43
CA LEU A 29 -16.15 -9.47 8.63
C LEU A 29 -15.78 -8.35 9.60
N ILE A 30 -15.30 -7.21 9.10
CA ILE A 30 -14.95 -6.06 9.94
C ILE A 30 -16.20 -5.45 10.59
N ARG A 31 -17.33 -5.40 9.87
CA ARG A 31 -18.57 -4.81 10.40
C ARG A 31 -19.30 -5.72 11.38
N ASN A 32 -19.24 -7.04 11.17
CA ASN A 32 -20.07 -7.99 11.90
C ASN A 32 -19.28 -8.88 12.85
N GLY A 33 -17.94 -8.83 12.84
CA GLY A 33 -17.11 -9.75 13.63
C GLY A 33 -17.25 -11.21 13.20
N ILE A 34 -16.82 -12.12 14.07
CA ILE A 34 -17.03 -13.57 13.97
C ILE A 34 -17.49 -14.10 15.33
N ASP A 35 -18.57 -14.87 15.32
CA ASP A 35 -18.98 -15.71 16.45
C ASP A 35 -18.32 -17.08 16.33
N ILE A 36 -17.60 -17.50 17.38
CA ILE A 36 -16.98 -18.82 17.47
C ILE A 36 -17.67 -19.59 18.59
N ASP A 37 -18.35 -20.66 18.22
CA ASP A 37 -18.90 -21.62 19.18
C ASP A 37 -17.78 -22.46 19.78
N ILE A 38 -17.56 -22.28 21.08
CA ILE A 38 -16.57 -23.01 21.85
C ILE A 38 -17.28 -24.08 22.69
N ASN A 39 -17.83 -25.11 22.02
CA ASN A 39 -18.46 -26.28 22.65
C ASN A 39 -19.05 -25.99 24.05
N SER A 40 -18.53 -26.62 25.11
CA SER A 40 -18.98 -26.54 26.50
C SER A 40 -19.01 -25.12 27.13
N PHE A 41 -18.54 -24.09 26.43
CA PHE A 41 -18.40 -22.71 26.90
C PHE A 41 -19.36 -21.72 26.18
N GLY A 42 -20.14 -22.18 25.20
CA GLY A 42 -21.05 -21.32 24.44
C GLY A 42 -20.37 -20.55 23.30
N SER A 43 -21.04 -19.52 22.77
CA SER A 43 -20.54 -18.70 21.67
C SER A 43 -19.77 -17.49 22.17
N ILE A 44 -18.59 -17.22 21.59
CA ILE A 44 -17.81 -16.02 21.86
C ILE A 44 -17.73 -15.17 20.58
N HIS A 45 -18.10 -13.90 20.71
CA HIS A 45 -18.00 -12.91 19.65
C HIS A 45 -16.60 -12.28 19.60
N PHE A 46 -16.05 -12.15 18.40
CA PHE A 46 -14.77 -11.48 18.13
C PHE A 46 -14.95 -10.37 17.10
N ASP A 47 -14.65 -9.13 17.52
CA ASP A 47 -14.49 -8.01 16.58
C ASP A 47 -13.25 -8.21 15.70
N ILE A 48 -13.36 -7.82 14.43
CA ILE A 48 -12.29 -7.94 13.46
C ILE A 48 -11.90 -6.56 12.94
N PHE A 49 -10.60 -6.30 12.91
CA PHE A 49 -10.04 -5.13 12.25
C PHE A 49 -8.77 -5.51 11.49
N ILE A 50 -8.48 -4.78 10.41
CA ILE A 50 -7.22 -4.92 9.67
C ILE A 50 -6.20 -4.00 10.33
N GLN A 51 -5.16 -4.58 10.93
CA GLN A 51 -4.08 -3.79 11.53
C GLN A 51 -3.26 -3.05 10.45
N GLY A 52 -2.95 -3.72 9.33
CA GLY A 52 -2.23 -3.12 8.22
C GLY A 52 -1.79 -4.12 7.15
N ILE A 53 -1.12 -3.62 6.13
CA ILE A 53 -0.48 -4.42 5.07
C ILE A 53 1.00 -4.58 5.41
N CYS A 54 1.45 -5.84 5.42
CA CYS A 54 2.87 -6.20 5.46
C CYS A 54 3.24 -6.86 4.14
N ALA A 55 4.19 -6.26 3.42
CA ALA A 55 4.77 -6.78 2.18
C ALA A 55 6.09 -6.03 1.91
N ASP A 56 6.90 -6.58 1.01
CA ASP A 56 8.08 -5.89 0.48
C ASP A 56 7.69 -4.62 -0.32
N GLY A 57 8.68 -3.79 -0.64
CA GLY A 57 8.45 -2.54 -1.37
C GLY A 57 7.61 -2.71 -2.65
N PRO A 58 7.96 -3.64 -3.56
CA PRO A 58 7.16 -3.94 -4.75
C PRO A 58 5.74 -4.43 -4.43
N GLY A 59 5.59 -5.40 -3.53
CA GLY A 59 4.30 -5.95 -3.14
C GLY A 59 3.39 -4.89 -2.55
N GLN A 60 3.88 -4.07 -1.64
CA GLN A 60 3.09 -2.99 -1.09
C GLN A 60 2.69 -1.95 -2.14
N SER A 61 3.58 -1.60 -3.08
CA SER A 61 3.29 -0.61 -4.13
C SER A 61 2.21 -1.10 -5.09
N LYS A 62 2.14 -2.43 -5.27
CA LYS A 62 1.08 -3.10 -5.99
C LYS A 62 -0.24 -3.06 -5.21
N VAL A 63 -0.22 -3.44 -3.93
CA VAL A 63 -1.45 -3.47 -3.10
C VAL A 63 -2.04 -2.08 -2.90
N THR A 64 -1.21 -1.06 -2.70
CA THR A 64 -1.67 0.32 -2.48
C THR A 64 -1.91 1.12 -3.76
N GLU A 65 -1.67 0.52 -4.94
CA GLU A 65 -1.70 1.24 -6.22
C GLU A 65 -0.83 2.51 -6.22
N MET A 66 0.33 2.45 -5.57
CA MET A 66 1.34 3.52 -5.56
C MET A 66 2.57 3.13 -6.39
N VAL A 67 3.38 4.12 -6.79
CA VAL A 67 4.66 3.87 -7.46
C VAL A 67 5.61 3.09 -6.53
N SER A 68 6.50 2.31 -7.13
CA SER A 68 7.51 1.56 -6.38
C SER A 68 8.57 2.47 -5.78
N HIS A 69 9.39 1.94 -4.86
CA HIS A 69 10.49 2.64 -4.17
C HIS A 69 11.46 3.40 -5.09
N ASN A 70 11.51 3.03 -6.38
CA ASN A 70 12.36 3.62 -7.42
C ASN A 70 11.68 4.72 -8.25
N GLY A 71 10.40 5.02 -8.01
CA GLY A 71 9.66 6.08 -8.68
C GLY A 71 9.80 7.43 -7.98
N TYR A 72 9.30 8.50 -8.59
CA TYR A 72 9.12 9.79 -7.94
C TYR A 72 7.99 9.73 -6.91
N TYR A 73 8.14 10.35 -5.73
CA TYR A 73 7.13 10.34 -4.66
C TYR A 73 6.78 8.92 -4.15
N ALA A 74 7.76 8.02 -4.10
CA ALA A 74 7.58 6.63 -3.70
C ALA A 74 7.35 6.43 -2.19
N CYS A 75 7.78 7.39 -1.38
CA CYS A 75 7.47 7.42 0.04
C CYS A 75 5.95 7.41 0.24
N ARG A 76 5.42 6.51 1.06
CA ARG A 76 3.98 6.44 1.38
C ARG A 76 3.59 7.47 2.42
N VAL A 77 4.47 7.71 3.38
CA VAL A 77 4.23 8.57 4.53
C VAL A 77 4.44 10.06 4.19
N CYS A 78 5.35 10.34 3.26
CA CYS A 78 5.80 11.69 2.92
C CYS A 78 5.62 12.00 1.43
N GLU A 79 5.56 13.28 1.10
CA GLU A 79 5.41 13.83 -0.25
C GLU A 79 6.74 14.31 -0.84
N ILE A 80 7.87 13.80 -0.36
CA ILE A 80 9.18 14.15 -0.89
C ILE A 80 9.33 13.56 -2.30
N GLU A 81 9.70 14.43 -3.25
CA GLU A 81 10.02 14.03 -4.61
C GLU A 81 11.44 13.46 -4.68
N GLY A 82 11.58 12.28 -5.29
CA GLY A 82 12.89 11.69 -5.56
C GLY A 82 13.59 12.39 -6.73
N GLN A 83 14.90 12.29 -6.80
CA GLN A 83 15.69 12.80 -7.93
C GLN A 83 16.11 11.64 -8.81
N TYR A 84 15.79 11.70 -10.11
CA TYR A 84 16.21 10.64 -11.02
C TYR A 84 17.72 10.71 -11.28
N SER A 85 18.41 9.62 -10.95
CA SER A 85 19.82 9.44 -11.27
C SER A 85 19.94 8.64 -12.56
N ALA A 86 20.39 9.30 -13.64
CA ALA A 86 20.67 8.62 -14.90
C ALA A 86 21.76 7.54 -14.76
N VAL A 87 22.68 7.72 -13.81
CA VAL A 87 23.77 6.76 -13.53
C VAL A 87 23.23 5.49 -12.87
N ALA A 88 22.33 5.64 -11.89
CA ALA A 88 21.73 4.50 -11.19
C ALA A 88 20.50 3.93 -11.91
N GLY A 89 19.97 4.63 -12.92
CA GLY A 89 18.75 4.26 -13.64
C GLY A 89 17.48 4.32 -12.78
N THR A 90 17.53 4.97 -11.61
CA THR A 90 16.46 4.97 -10.61
C THR A 90 16.35 6.33 -9.91
N CYS A 91 15.20 6.58 -9.26
CA CYS A 91 15.05 7.73 -8.38
C CYS A 91 15.78 7.48 -7.06
N THR A 92 16.60 8.43 -6.64
CA THR A 92 17.27 8.45 -5.35
C THR A 92 16.65 9.50 -4.44
N TYR A 93 16.75 9.26 -3.14
CA TYR A 93 16.23 10.13 -2.10
C TYR A 93 17.40 10.55 -1.23
N ALA A 94 17.88 11.79 -1.41
CA ALA A 94 19.02 12.28 -0.66
C ALA A 94 18.61 12.61 0.78
N TRP A 95 19.53 12.37 1.73
CA TRP A 95 19.31 12.76 3.14
C TRP A 95 19.06 14.26 3.29
N SER A 96 19.67 15.09 2.43
CA SER A 96 19.41 16.53 2.38
C SER A 96 17.97 16.88 2.03
N SER A 97 17.25 16.01 1.30
CA SER A 97 15.81 16.16 1.07
C SER A 97 14.98 15.92 2.33
N TYR A 98 15.54 15.25 3.35
CA TYR A 98 14.96 15.00 4.67
C TYR A 98 15.50 15.96 5.75
N GLU A 99 16.38 16.92 5.44
CA GLU A 99 16.88 17.90 6.42
C GLU A 99 15.79 18.84 6.96
N LEU A 100 14.57 18.76 6.42
CA LEU A 100 13.40 19.33 7.04
C LEU A 100 13.08 18.53 8.32
N THR A 101 13.12 19.20 9.47
CA THR A 101 12.64 18.63 10.74
C THR A 101 11.17 18.18 10.68
N ASP A 102 10.45 18.59 9.63
CA ASP A 102 9.07 18.21 9.34
C ASP A 102 8.91 17.97 7.82
N PRO A 103 9.28 16.78 7.30
CA PRO A 103 9.07 16.46 5.89
C PRO A 103 7.57 16.52 5.58
N PRO A 104 7.16 16.96 4.38
CA PRO A 104 5.74 17.13 4.06
C PRO A 104 5.02 15.79 4.16
N PHE A 105 4.23 15.61 5.21
CA PHE A 105 3.48 14.38 5.42
C PHE A 105 2.30 14.27 4.46
N ARG A 106 2.06 13.04 3.99
CA ARG A 106 0.88 12.68 3.22
C ARG A 106 -0.30 12.45 4.17
N THR A 107 -1.06 13.52 4.40
CA THR A 107 -2.31 13.49 5.17
C THR A 107 -3.41 12.76 4.40
N LYS A 108 -4.45 12.29 5.10
CA LYS A 108 -5.66 11.68 4.52
C LYS A 108 -6.25 12.52 3.39
N ASP A 109 -6.53 13.78 3.69
CA ASP A 109 -7.24 14.68 2.79
C ASP A 109 -6.45 14.90 1.49
N LYS A 110 -5.14 15.19 1.60
CA LYS A 110 -4.25 15.29 0.43
C LYS A 110 -4.21 14.02 -0.40
N TYR A 111 -4.15 12.85 0.25
CA TYR A 111 -4.16 11.57 -0.45
C TYR A 111 -5.48 11.38 -1.21
N GLU A 112 -6.62 11.63 -0.59
CA GLU A 112 -7.95 11.53 -1.21
C GLU A 112 -8.13 12.51 -2.37
N ILE A 113 -7.64 13.75 -2.24
CA ILE A 113 -7.65 14.73 -3.34
C ILE A 113 -6.84 14.22 -4.53
N CYS A 114 -5.61 13.76 -4.30
CA CYS A 114 -4.76 13.23 -5.37
C CYS A 114 -5.40 11.99 -6.01
N LEU A 115 -6.04 11.13 -5.23
CA LEU A 115 -6.75 9.95 -5.69
C LEU A 115 -7.90 10.32 -6.64
N GLN A 116 -8.73 11.29 -6.26
CA GLN A 116 -9.83 11.80 -7.10
C GLN A 116 -9.32 12.39 -8.41
N GLN A 117 -8.21 13.13 -8.36
CA GLN A 117 -7.58 13.70 -9.56
C GLN A 117 -7.06 12.61 -10.51
N VAL A 118 -6.40 11.58 -9.98
CA VAL A 118 -5.90 10.45 -10.79
C VAL A 118 -7.06 9.75 -11.50
N GLU A 119 -8.15 9.45 -10.79
CA GLU A 119 -9.33 8.82 -11.38
C GLU A 119 -10.00 9.68 -12.45
N HIS A 120 -10.14 10.98 -12.19
CA HIS A 120 -10.68 11.91 -13.18
C HIS A 120 -9.82 11.95 -14.45
N LEU A 121 -8.51 12.08 -14.30
CA LEU A 121 -7.58 12.17 -15.43
C LEU A 121 -7.45 10.86 -16.21
N LYS A 122 -7.53 9.71 -15.54
CA LYS A 122 -7.54 8.41 -16.23
C LYS A 122 -8.74 8.27 -17.15
N LYS A 123 -9.92 8.71 -16.69
CA LYS A 123 -11.16 8.67 -17.48
C LYS A 123 -11.10 9.59 -18.70
N THR A 124 -10.41 10.72 -18.61
CA THR A 124 -10.37 11.73 -19.69
C THR A 124 -9.21 11.55 -20.67
N ASN A 125 -8.04 11.12 -20.21
CA ASN A 125 -6.81 11.13 -21.03
C ASN A 125 -6.31 9.76 -21.49
N ASN A 126 -6.91 8.65 -21.05
CA ASN A 126 -6.55 7.27 -21.40
C ASN A 126 -5.05 6.94 -21.28
N LYS A 127 -4.34 7.62 -20.38
CA LYS A 127 -2.89 7.48 -20.13
C LYS A 127 -2.64 6.96 -18.72
N ASN A 128 -1.51 6.28 -18.54
CA ASN A 128 -0.96 5.96 -17.22
C ASN A 128 -0.51 7.25 -16.53
N ILE A 129 -1.42 7.84 -15.76
CA ILE A 129 -1.19 9.03 -14.97
C ILE A 129 -0.99 8.62 -13.53
N ASN A 130 0.01 9.21 -12.88
CA ASN A 130 0.15 9.18 -11.43
C ASN A 130 0.30 10.61 -10.92
N ILE A 131 -0.22 10.87 -9.72
CA ILE A 131 -0.08 12.17 -9.04
C ILE A 131 0.55 11.90 -7.69
N ARG A 132 1.71 12.51 -7.43
CA ARG A 132 2.47 12.34 -6.18
C ARG A 132 2.62 10.87 -5.79
N GLY A 133 2.95 10.04 -6.76
CA GLY A 133 3.19 8.60 -6.57
C GLY A 133 1.93 7.74 -6.47
N ILE A 134 0.72 8.29 -6.54
CA ILE A 134 -0.54 7.53 -6.53
C ILE A 134 -0.90 7.19 -7.97
N LYS A 135 -1.08 5.89 -8.27
CA LYS A 135 -1.45 5.38 -9.59
C LYS A 135 -2.94 5.09 -9.72
N GLY A 136 -3.67 4.85 -8.63
CA GLY A 136 -5.11 4.54 -8.68
C GLY A 136 -5.68 4.11 -7.34
N ILE A 137 -6.95 3.67 -7.36
CA ILE A 137 -7.68 3.21 -6.17
C ILE A 137 -7.44 1.72 -5.94
N SER A 138 -6.83 1.39 -4.80
CA SER A 138 -6.79 0.01 -4.32
C SER A 138 -8.18 -0.48 -3.90
N PRO A 139 -8.58 -1.74 -4.18
CA PRO A 139 -9.77 -2.36 -3.61
C PRO A 139 -9.83 -2.27 -2.09
N LEU A 140 -8.68 -2.20 -1.40
CA LEU A 140 -8.63 -2.13 0.06
C LEU A 140 -8.74 -0.70 0.61
N ASN A 141 -8.80 0.32 -0.25
CA ASN A 141 -8.73 1.73 0.17
C ASN A 141 -9.87 2.18 1.10
N HIS A 142 -11.01 1.46 1.09
CA HIS A 142 -12.14 1.72 2.00
C HIS A 142 -12.04 0.96 3.32
N LEU A 143 -11.13 -0.02 3.41
CA LEU A 143 -10.91 -0.89 4.57
C LEU A 143 -9.73 -0.44 5.42
N ILE A 144 -8.70 0.12 4.77
CA ILE A 144 -7.47 0.54 5.41
C ILE A 144 -7.17 2.00 5.10
N PHE A 145 -6.61 2.69 6.08
CA PHE A 145 -6.13 4.03 5.90
C PHE A 145 -4.69 4.04 5.42
N ILE A 146 -4.50 4.36 4.13
CA ILE A 146 -3.19 4.64 3.53
C ILE A 146 -2.90 6.13 3.77
N PRO A 147 -1.74 6.50 4.36
CA PRO A 147 -0.53 5.70 4.47
C PRO A 147 -0.24 5.04 5.82
N THR A 148 -1.01 5.30 6.87
CA THR A 148 -0.64 4.91 8.25
C THR A 148 -0.70 3.40 8.50
N GLN A 149 -1.48 2.65 7.71
CA GLN A 149 -1.62 1.20 7.85
C GLN A 149 -0.79 0.40 6.83
N ALA A 150 0.10 1.04 6.07
CA ALA A 150 1.12 0.36 5.27
C ALA A 150 2.42 0.27 6.07
N VAL A 151 2.61 -0.84 6.80
CA VAL A 151 3.71 -1.01 7.75
C VAL A 151 4.98 -1.40 7.00
N TYR A 152 6.10 -0.72 7.24
CA TYR A 152 7.37 -1.11 6.62
C TYR A 152 7.75 -2.55 6.98
N ASP A 153 8.14 -3.34 5.98
CA ASP A 153 8.69 -4.66 6.20
C ASP A 153 10.13 -4.54 6.71
N TYR A 154 10.24 -4.45 8.04
CA TYR A 154 11.51 -4.28 8.74
C TYR A 154 12.50 -5.42 8.45
N MET A 155 12.02 -6.65 8.25
CA MET A 155 12.87 -7.80 8.00
C MET A 155 13.55 -7.70 6.64
N HIS A 156 12.81 -7.30 5.60
CA HIS A 156 13.40 -7.02 4.29
C HIS A 156 14.38 -5.84 4.34
N LEU A 157 14.05 -4.77 5.06
CA LEU A 157 14.95 -3.61 5.22
C LEU A 157 16.28 -3.99 5.90
N CYS A 158 16.25 -4.85 6.92
CA CYS A 158 17.47 -5.32 7.58
C CYS A 158 18.38 -6.12 6.63
N LEU A 159 17.79 -6.90 5.73
CA LEU A 159 18.53 -7.72 4.75
C LEU A 159 19.14 -6.86 3.63
N GLU A 160 18.44 -5.83 3.16
CA GLU A 160 18.97 -4.89 2.16
C GLU A 160 20.21 -4.15 2.68
N VAL A 161 20.16 -3.65 3.92
CA VAL A 161 21.31 -2.96 4.56
C VAL A 161 22.49 -3.91 4.78
N SER A 162 22.23 -5.19 5.01
CA SER A 162 23.27 -6.20 5.25
C SER A 162 24.02 -6.63 3.99
N LEU A 163 23.38 -6.52 2.82
CA LEU A 163 23.93 -6.86 1.51
C LEU A 163 24.68 -5.67 0.87
N CYS A 164 24.37 -4.45 1.29
CA CYS A 164 25.18 -3.26 1.02
C CYS A 164 26.31 -3.12 2.05
N LYS A 165 27.21 -4.11 2.12
CA LYS A 165 28.54 -3.89 2.72
C LYS A 165 29.51 -3.38 1.63
N PRO A 166 30.44 -2.48 1.99
CA PRO A 166 31.36 -1.84 1.05
C PRO A 166 32.26 -2.82 0.30
#